data_AF-A3YGH7-F1
#
_entry.id   AF-A3YGH7-F1
#
_cell.length_a   1.000
_cell.length_b   1.000
_cell.length_c   1.000
_cell.angle_alpha   90.00
_cell.angle_beta   90.00
_cell.angle_gamma   90.00
#
_symmetry.space_group_name_H-M   'P 1'
#
loop_
_entity.id
_entity.type
_entity.pdbx_description
1 polymer ?
#
loop_
_entity_poly.entity_id
_entity_poly.type
_entity_poly.pdbx_seq_one_letter_code
_entity_poly.pdbx_strand_id
1 'polypeptide(L)'
;MSKERTKFDRLFHVTSGVLITLSAPGVLIFQLYKYLRTDTWIEISFLDVLAKINFQWAIDPTDWFGLWRVLNWLPLSVVLLLLGLYVLHQYDLTEREGT
;
A
#
# COMPACT_ATOMS: atom_id res chain seq x y z
N MET A 1 -2.05 -23.40 -20.66
CA MET A 1 -1.82 -23.09 -19.24
C MET A 1 -2.58 -24.10 -18.40
N SER A 2 -1.99 -24.69 -17.34
CA SER A 2 -2.71 -25.70 -16.54
C SER A 2 -3.80 -25.04 -15.69
N LYS A 3 -4.94 -25.73 -15.51
CA LYS A 3 -6.11 -25.25 -14.74
C LYS A 3 -5.79 -24.97 -13.26
N GLU A 4 -4.69 -25.51 -12.74
CA GLU A 4 -4.23 -25.25 -11.39
C GLU A 4 -3.43 -23.95 -11.29
N ARG A 5 -2.63 -23.62 -12.31
CA ARG A 5 -1.87 -22.36 -12.34
C ARG A 5 -2.81 -21.15 -12.30
N THR A 6 -3.89 -21.18 -13.09
CA THR A 6 -4.90 -20.11 -13.10
C THR A 6 -5.60 -19.91 -11.76
N LYS A 7 -5.90 -20.99 -11.03
CA LYS A 7 -6.51 -20.91 -9.70
C LYS A 7 -5.56 -20.30 -8.67
N PHE A 8 -4.29 -20.69 -8.72
CA PHE A 8 -3.28 -20.14 -7.82
C PHE A 8 -3.07 -18.65 -8.06
N ASP A 9 -2.94 -18.23 -9.32
CA ASP A 9 -2.75 -16.82 -9.70
C ASP A 9 -3.92 -15.96 -9.22
N ARG A 10 -5.16 -16.48 -9.37
CA ARG A 10 -6.39 -15.88 -8.86
C ARG A 10 -6.37 -15.71 -7.35
N LEU A 11 -6.10 -16.81 -6.64
CA LEU A 11 -6.07 -16.79 -5.18
C LEU A 11 -5.02 -15.78 -4.68
N PHE A 12 -3.82 -15.81 -5.27
CA PHE A 12 -2.75 -14.90 -4.91
C PHE A 12 -3.12 -13.42 -5.09
N HIS A 13 -3.72 -13.05 -6.23
CA HIS A 13 -4.15 -11.67 -6.50
C HIS A 13 -5.23 -11.18 -5.53
N VAL A 14 -6.27 -11.98 -5.34
CA VAL A 14 -7.38 -11.60 -4.44
C VAL A 14 -6.89 -11.53 -3.00
N THR A 15 -6.13 -12.51 -2.54
CA THR A 15 -5.59 -12.52 -1.17
C THR A 15 -4.65 -11.34 -0.93
N SER A 16 -3.73 -11.06 -1.85
CA SER A 16 -2.83 -9.90 -1.70
C SER A 16 -3.59 -8.57 -1.74
N GLY A 17 -4.53 -8.38 -2.66
CA GLY A 17 -5.36 -7.17 -2.73
C GLY A 17 -6.17 -6.93 -1.46
N VAL A 18 -6.80 -7.97 -0.89
CA VAL A 18 -7.53 -7.89 0.38
C VAL A 18 -6.59 -7.56 1.55
N LEU A 19 -5.44 -8.24 1.66
CA LEU A 19 -4.46 -7.97 2.72
C LEU A 19 -3.93 -6.54 2.68
N ILE A 20 -3.61 -6.03 1.49
CA ILE A 20 -3.17 -4.64 1.30
C ILE A 20 -4.29 -3.68 1.72
N THR A 21 -5.53 -3.92 1.27
CA THR A 21 -6.69 -3.09 1.61
C THR A 21 -6.95 -3.05 3.11
N LEU A 22 -6.89 -4.19 3.79
CA LEU A 22 -7.10 -4.28 5.25
C LEU A 22 -5.94 -3.68 6.05
N SER A 23 -4.75 -3.57 5.45
CA SER A 23 -3.62 -2.90 6.10
C SER A 23 -3.86 -1.39 6.27
N ALA A 24 -4.67 -0.75 5.41
CA ALA A 24 -5.00 0.67 5.50
C ALA A 24 -5.68 1.07 6.83
N PRO A 25 -6.83 0.47 7.23
CA PRO A 25 -7.39 0.71 8.56
C PRO A 25 -6.48 0.19 9.67
N GLY A 26 -5.69 -0.86 9.43
CA GLY A 26 -4.68 -1.34 10.38
C GLY A 26 -3.65 -0.27 10.77
N VAL A 27 -3.13 0.46 9.79
CA VAL A 27 -2.21 1.59 10.03
C VAL A 27 -2.89 2.71 10.80
N LEU A 28 -4.12 3.08 10.43
CA LEU A 28 -4.88 4.12 11.16
C LEU A 28 -5.15 3.72 12.62
N ILE A 29 -5.58 2.49 12.85
CA ILE A 29 -5.80 1.95 14.20
C ILE A 29 -4.50 1.98 15.00
N PHE A 30 -3.38 1.62 14.38
CA PHE A 30 -2.07 1.68 15.03
C PHE A 30 -1.66 3.12 15.40
N GLN A 31 -1.82 4.08 14.48
CA GLN A 31 -1.53 5.50 14.73
C GLN A 31 -2.41 6.03 15.87
N LEU A 32 -3.71 5.69 15.86
CA LEU A 32 -4.65 6.08 16.92
C LEU A 32 -4.27 5.45 18.27
N TYR A 33 -3.96 4.16 18.31
CA TYR A 33 -3.49 3.49 19.52
C TYR A 33 -2.24 4.17 20.09
N LYS A 34 -1.27 4.51 19.23
CA LYS A 34 -0.05 5.21 19.64
C LYS A 34 -0.34 6.60 20.17
N TYR A 35 -1.21 7.35 19.51
CA TYR A 35 -1.67 8.65 19.97
C TYR A 35 -2.30 8.56 21.36
N LEU A 36 -3.25 7.66 21.56
CA LEU A 36 -3.92 7.47 22.85
C LEU A 36 -2.95 7.03 23.97
N ARG A 37 -1.87 6.33 23.63
CA ARG A 37 -0.89 5.85 24.61
C ARG A 37 0.20 6.87 24.96
N THR A 38 0.58 7.73 24.02
CA THR A 38 1.76 8.59 24.13
C THR A 38 1.45 10.07 24.02
N ASP A 39 0.18 10.43 23.80
CA ASP A 39 -0.32 11.78 23.56
C ASP A 39 0.39 12.49 22.39
N THR A 40 1.04 11.72 21.51
CA THR A 40 1.81 12.21 20.37
C THR A 40 1.33 11.54 19.10
N TRP A 41 0.96 12.34 18.10
CA TRP A 41 0.53 11.81 16.80
C TRP A 41 1.77 11.42 15.99
N ILE A 42 1.82 10.18 15.53
CA ILE A 42 2.90 9.70 14.68
C ILE A 42 2.43 9.79 13.24
N GLU A 43 3.05 10.69 12.48
CA GLU A 43 2.88 10.77 11.03
C GLU A 43 3.64 9.60 10.40
N ILE A 44 2.93 8.78 9.63
CA ILE A 44 3.52 7.69 8.84
C ILE A 44 3.13 7.96 7.40
N SER A 45 4.07 8.53 6.64
CA SER A 45 3.93 8.78 5.23
C SER A 45 4.31 7.54 4.40
N PHE A 46 3.97 7.58 3.12
CA PHE A 46 4.46 6.57 2.18
C PHE A 46 5.99 6.60 2.04
N LEU A 47 6.58 7.79 2.07
CA LEU A 47 8.03 7.97 1.96
C LEU A 47 8.77 7.32 3.14
N ASP A 48 8.23 7.43 4.36
CA ASP A 48 8.81 6.78 5.54
C ASP A 48 8.93 5.26 5.39
N VAL A 49 7.94 4.64 4.75
CA VAL A 49 7.96 3.19 4.48
C VAL A 49 9.00 2.85 3.43
N LEU A 50 9.10 3.64 2.36
CA LEU A 50 10.13 3.44 1.32
C LEU A 50 11.55 3.59 1.90
N ALA A 51 11.77 4.59 2.73
CA ALA A 51 13.04 4.77 3.43
C ALA A 51 13.35 3.57 4.35
N LYS A 52 12.34 3.06 5.07
CA LYS A 52 12.48 1.93 5.98
C LYS A 52 12.83 0.60 5.30
N ILE A 53 12.43 0.40 4.04
CA ILE A 53 12.82 -0.77 3.24
C ILE A 53 14.16 -0.56 2.49
N ASN A 54 14.92 0.49 2.85
CA ASN A 54 16.19 0.85 2.24
C ASN A 54 16.11 1.18 0.74
N PHE A 55 14.96 1.72 0.28
CA PHE A 55 14.88 2.24 -1.07
C PHE A 55 15.77 3.49 -1.18
N GLN A 56 16.88 3.38 -1.89
CA GLN A 56 17.99 4.36 -1.86
C GLN A 56 17.52 5.80 -2.10
N TRP A 57 16.66 6.01 -3.11
CA TRP A 57 16.12 7.33 -3.40
C TRP A 57 15.25 7.89 -2.26
N ALA A 58 14.53 7.06 -1.52
CA ALA A 58 13.68 7.53 -0.42
C ALA A 58 14.48 7.89 0.85
N ILE A 59 15.72 7.42 0.97
CA ILE A 59 16.61 7.77 2.10
C ILE A 59 17.12 9.21 1.94
N ASP A 60 17.43 9.62 0.70
CA ASP A 60 17.90 10.98 0.38
C ASP A 60 17.33 11.48 -0.95
N PRO A 61 16.05 11.89 -1.00
CA PRO A 61 15.37 12.23 -2.24
C PRO A 61 15.70 13.67 -2.70
N THR A 62 16.89 13.89 -3.25
CA THR A 62 17.34 15.23 -3.66
C THR A 62 17.08 15.57 -5.13
N ASP A 63 16.98 14.56 -6.00
CA ASP A 63 17.00 14.77 -7.47
C ASP A 63 15.61 15.02 -8.09
N TRP A 64 14.51 14.63 -7.42
CA TRP A 64 13.15 14.73 -7.94
C TRP A 64 12.37 15.80 -7.20
N PHE A 65 12.67 17.05 -7.55
CA PHE A 65 12.14 18.22 -6.86
C PHE A 65 10.61 18.24 -6.88
N GLY A 66 10.00 18.14 -5.70
CA GLY A 66 8.55 18.17 -5.52
C GLY A 66 7.88 16.79 -5.39
N LEU A 67 8.37 15.73 -6.04
CA LEU A 67 7.77 14.39 -5.92
C LEU A 67 7.87 13.89 -4.47
N TRP A 68 9.06 13.98 -3.88
CA TRP A 68 9.28 13.55 -2.50
C TRP A 68 8.38 14.29 -1.52
N ARG A 69 8.11 15.59 -1.77
CA ARG A 69 7.22 16.39 -0.94
C ARG A 69 5.78 15.89 -1.00
N VAL A 70 5.31 15.51 -2.19
CA VAL A 70 3.98 14.91 -2.36
C VAL A 70 3.91 13.55 -1.65
N LEU A 71 4.93 12.70 -1.83
CA LEU A 71 4.96 11.38 -1.19
C LEU A 71 5.07 11.45 0.34
N ASN A 72 5.75 12.47 0.86
CA ASN A 72 5.84 12.74 2.30
C ASN A 72 4.51 13.23 2.87
N TRP A 73 3.68 13.90 2.06
CA TRP A 73 2.36 14.37 2.48
C TRP A 73 1.27 13.30 2.38
N LEU A 74 1.52 12.22 1.64
CA LEU A 74 0.58 11.12 1.46
C LEU A 74 0.61 10.18 2.69
N PRO A 75 -0.49 10.08 3.46
CA PRO A 75 -0.57 9.13 4.56
C PRO A 75 -0.50 7.70 4.04
N LEU A 76 0.28 6.85 4.70
CA LEU A 76 0.47 5.45 4.31
C LEU A 76 -0.87 4.70 4.18
N SER A 77 -1.82 4.97 5.06
CA SER A 77 -3.15 4.35 5.04
C SER A 77 -3.92 4.64 3.75
N VAL A 78 -3.84 5.88 3.23
CA VAL A 78 -4.48 6.25 1.97
C VAL A 78 -3.83 5.52 0.80
N VAL A 79 -2.49 5.45 0.78
CA VAL A 79 -1.75 4.75 -0.28
C VAL A 79 -2.08 3.26 -0.28
N LEU A 80 -2.10 2.61 0.89
CA LEU A 80 -2.46 1.20 1.01
C LEU A 80 -3.90 0.93 0.57
N LEU A 81 -4.85 1.81 0.91
CA LEU A 81 -6.24 1.66 0.49
C LEU A 81 -6.36 1.72 -1.04
N LEU A 82 -5.78 2.75 -1.66
CA LEU A 82 -5.83 2.93 -3.10
C LEU A 82 -5.10 1.81 -3.84
N LEU A 83 -3.94 1.38 -3.35
CA LEU A 83 -3.18 0.28 -3.94
C LEU A 83 -3.95 -1.04 -3.86
N GLY A 84 -4.55 -1.34 -2.72
CA GLY A 84 -5.36 -2.54 -2.54
C GLY A 84 -6.59 -2.57 -3.46
N LEU A 85 -7.31 -1.46 -3.56
CA LEU A 85 -8.44 -1.31 -4.48
C LEU A 85 -7.99 -1.40 -5.95
N TYR A 86 -6.85 -0.83 -6.31
CA TYR A 86 -6.30 -0.92 -7.65
C TYR A 86 -5.96 -2.37 -8.02
N VAL A 87 -5.32 -3.13 -7.13
CA VAL A 87 -5.01 -4.55 -7.36
C VAL A 87 -6.29 -5.37 -7.56
N LEU A 88 -7.31 -5.15 -6.73
CA LEU A 88 -8.60 -5.84 -6.86
C LEU A 88 -9.34 -5.44 -8.14
N HIS A 89 -9.24 -4.18 -8.55
CA HIS A 89 -9.87 -3.68 -9.78
C HIS A 89 -9.19 -4.24 -11.04
N GLN A 90 -7.86 -4.25 -11.09
CA GLN A 90 -7.09 -4.85 -12.19
C GLN A 90 -7.42 -6.34 -12.36
N TYR A 91 -7.60 -7.04 -11.24
CA TYR A 91 -8.02 -8.42 -11.23
C TYR A 91 -9.41 -8.60 -11.89
N ASP A 92 -10.40 -7.79 -11.53
CA ASP A 92 -11.75 -7.82 -12.12
C ASP A 92 -11.73 -7.53 -13.62
N LEU A 93 -10.94 -6.54 -14.07
CA LEU A 93 -10.77 -6.26 -15.50
C LEU A 93 -10.19 -7.47 -16.25
N THR A 94 -9.17 -8.11 -15.69
CA THR A 94 -8.53 -9.28 -16.30
C THR A 94 -9.48 -10.48 -16.37
N GLU A 95 -10.35 -10.69 -15.36
CA GLU A 95 -11.37 -11.74 -15.42
C GLU A 95 -12.41 -11.48 -16.52
N ARG A 96 -12.80 -10.21 -16.75
CA ARG A 96 -13.81 -9.85 -17.76
C ARG A 96 -13.30 -9.98 -19.19
N GLU A 97 -12.02 -9.70 -19.44
CA GLU A 97 -11.40 -9.83 -20.77
C GLU A 97 -11.02 -11.28 -21.11
N GLY A 98 -10.89 -12.14 -20.10
CA GLY A 98 -10.52 -13.55 -20.24
C GLY A 98 -11.69 -14.54 -20.39
N THR A 99 -12.94 -14.05 -20.40
CA THR A 99 -14.18 -14.82 -20.65
C THR A 99 -14.78 -14.51 -22.01
#